data_AF-A0A7S0LEA2-F1
#
_entry.id   AF-A0A7S0LEA2-F1
#
_cell.length_a   1.000
_cell.length_b   1.000
_cell.length_c   1.000
_cell.angle_alpha   90.00
_cell.angle_beta   90.00
_cell.angle_gamma   90.00
#
_symmetry.space_group_name_H-M   'P 1'
#
loop_
_entity.id
_entity.type
_entity.pdbx_description
1 polymer ?
#
loop_
_entity_poly.entity_id
_entity_poly.type
_entity_poly.pdbx_seq_one_letter_code
_entity_poly.pdbx_strand_id
1 'polypeptide(L)'
;EGDGAARARTPTRPEKTLDMSVRSVLVALRGLLGGSFPIALCREQSSPELLRAHLSGKRFRETPEETRACVGALRDAVAAVEDWEGMHPVLQYLYDACTERAPQNDAVHVASRLLRRTLFMTLVLLFEASLSQAAHDFVALHAERTLLSLWRLSSGAVSLGALAQLERSLLRLMLERARLAGFLGELLWPPQPRGRSDTVESGLRTSRSSPLSRERPALVDAQDALVLRWAAAAMQFRLPGALEQLLPQLPAWLGHATGLSTPAPSTAVLLNAALCNLHVDVAEQREKAEAIVIVMVDACRRLFEEEAALTTLESSVAAKLHARAETLYAVLVDLLLVVKEPLLRVSMQATWEFAEHSPLRWQCERSLAQLAHGLASTCDYYRKPALTQWLMTEHARVQQSRNADSARTASRKEICNDDIHVRPRL
;
A
#
# COMPACT_ATOMS: atom_id res chain seq x y z
N GLU A 1 -57.10 41.30 15.06
CA GLU A 1 -57.38 39.84 15.11
C GLU A 1 -58.05 39.51 13.79
N GLY A 2 -57.44 38.97 12.74
CA GLY A 2 -56.58 37.79 12.55
C GLY A 2 -57.30 36.99 11.43
N ASP A 3 -56.71 36.39 10.41
CA ASP A 3 -55.34 36.13 10.04
C ASP A 3 -55.36 35.84 8.52
N GLY A 4 -54.73 36.70 7.72
CA GLY A 4 -54.71 36.60 6.26
C GLY A 4 -53.49 35.80 5.82
N ALA A 5 -53.62 34.48 5.77
CA ALA A 5 -52.53 33.59 5.39
C ALA A 5 -52.17 33.72 3.89
N ALA A 6 -51.28 34.68 3.60
CA ALA A 6 -50.52 34.73 2.37
C ALA A 6 -49.63 33.48 2.28
N ARG A 7 -50.08 32.48 1.51
CA ARG A 7 -49.23 31.37 1.08
C ARG A 7 -48.17 31.92 0.13
N ALA A 8 -47.01 32.24 0.69
CA ALA A 8 -45.77 32.41 -0.06
C ALA A 8 -45.55 31.16 -0.92
N ARG A 9 -45.70 31.31 -2.23
CA ARG A 9 -45.21 30.32 -3.20
C ARG A 9 -43.69 30.34 -3.08
N THR A 10 -43.14 29.30 -2.46
CA THR A 10 -41.73 28.95 -2.57
C THR A 10 -41.37 28.92 -4.06
N PRO A 11 -40.29 29.58 -4.49
CA PRO A 11 -39.85 29.46 -5.88
C PRO A 11 -39.41 28.01 -6.08
N THR A 12 -40.18 27.25 -6.84
CA THR A 12 -39.76 25.98 -7.42
C THR A 12 -38.48 26.25 -8.18
N ARG A 13 -37.36 25.77 -7.63
CA ARG A 13 -36.07 25.67 -8.30
C ARG A 13 -36.35 25.04 -9.68
N PRO A 14 -35.92 25.65 -10.81
CA PRO A 14 -36.13 25.02 -12.10
C PRO A 14 -35.43 23.65 -12.05
N GLU A 15 -36.20 22.57 -12.20
CA GLU A 15 -35.63 21.25 -12.47
C GLU A 15 -34.88 21.40 -13.79
N LYS A 16 -33.55 21.55 -13.72
CA LYS A 16 -32.67 21.48 -14.89
C LYS A 16 -33.03 20.17 -15.60
N THR A 17 -33.71 20.27 -16.74
CA THR A 17 -34.04 19.12 -17.58
C THR A 17 -32.73 18.46 -17.98
N LEU A 18 -32.48 17.27 -17.46
CA LEU A 18 -31.35 16.44 -17.85
C LEU A 18 -31.36 16.26 -19.37
N ASP A 19 -30.24 16.57 -20.01
CA ASP A 19 -30.06 16.36 -21.45
C ASP A 19 -30.34 14.88 -21.80
N MET A 20 -30.99 14.66 -22.95
CA MET A 20 -31.36 13.33 -23.45
C MET A 20 -30.12 12.43 -23.62
N SER A 21 -28.96 13.03 -23.92
CA SER A 21 -27.66 12.36 -23.98
C SER A 21 -27.29 11.71 -22.63
N VAL A 22 -27.33 12.48 -21.53
CA VAL A 22 -27.00 12.03 -20.18
C VAL A 22 -27.95 10.93 -19.70
N ARG A 23 -29.24 11.07 -20.00
CA ARG A 23 -30.24 10.05 -19.64
C ARG A 23 -29.95 8.71 -20.32
N SER A 24 -29.58 8.73 -21.61
CA SER A 24 -29.24 7.52 -22.36
C SER A 24 -28.02 6.81 -21.78
N VAL A 25 -27.00 7.57 -21.39
CA VAL A 25 -25.79 7.08 -20.72
C VAL A 25 -26.13 6.41 -19.39
N LEU A 26 -26.95 7.05 -18.55
CA LEU A 26 -27.37 6.48 -17.27
C LEU A 26 -28.12 5.16 -17.45
N VAL A 27 -28.96 5.04 -18.48
CA VAL A 27 -29.65 3.77 -18.80
C VAL A 27 -28.65 2.70 -19.21
N ALA A 28 -27.68 3.02 -20.07
CA ALA A 28 -26.63 2.10 -20.49
C ALA A 28 -25.77 1.62 -19.31
N LEU A 29 -25.35 2.56 -18.45
CA LEU A 29 -24.59 2.26 -17.22
C LEU A 29 -25.37 1.38 -16.25
N ARG A 30 -26.68 1.62 -16.08
CA ARG A 30 -27.54 0.77 -15.25
C ARG A 30 -27.68 -0.63 -15.83
N GLY A 31 -27.82 -0.75 -17.15
CA GLY A 31 -27.85 -2.05 -17.84
C GLY A 31 -26.55 -2.83 -17.63
N LEU A 32 -25.41 -2.19 -17.90
CA LEU A 32 -24.08 -2.78 -17.73
C LEU A 32 -23.82 -3.20 -16.28
N LEU A 33 -23.92 -2.26 -15.32
CA LEU A 33 -23.57 -2.54 -13.93
C LEU A 33 -24.62 -3.42 -13.21
N GLY A 34 -25.88 -3.33 -13.60
CA GLY A 34 -26.95 -4.18 -13.05
C GLY A 34 -26.89 -5.60 -13.60
N GLY A 35 -26.64 -5.77 -14.90
CA GLY A 35 -26.59 -7.06 -15.56
C GLY A 35 -25.28 -7.81 -15.33
N SER A 36 -24.14 -7.13 -15.52
CA SER A 36 -22.81 -7.76 -15.42
C SER A 36 -22.32 -7.89 -13.98
N PHE A 37 -22.73 -6.98 -13.09
CA PHE A 37 -22.29 -6.93 -11.69
C PHE A 37 -23.46 -6.77 -10.70
N PRO A 38 -24.38 -7.75 -10.62
CA PRO A 38 -25.50 -7.68 -9.69
C PRO A 38 -25.03 -7.49 -8.25
N ILE A 39 -25.68 -6.59 -7.51
CA ILE A 39 -25.31 -6.28 -6.11
C ILE A 39 -25.31 -7.54 -5.24
N ALA A 40 -26.29 -8.42 -5.44
CA ALA A 40 -26.37 -9.70 -4.73
C ALA A 40 -25.09 -10.54 -4.88
N LEU A 41 -24.52 -10.59 -6.11
CA LEU A 41 -23.30 -11.33 -6.43
C LEU A 41 -22.02 -10.66 -5.93
N CYS A 42 -22.03 -9.34 -5.79
CA CYS A 42 -20.91 -8.59 -5.23
C CYS A 42 -20.84 -8.70 -3.69
N ARG A 43 -21.97 -8.98 -3.02
CA ARG A 43 -22.07 -9.10 -1.56
C ARG A 43 -21.86 -10.55 -1.08
N GLU A 44 -21.44 -10.66 0.18
CA GLU A 44 -20.83 -11.83 0.83
C GLU A 44 -21.59 -13.15 0.83
N GLN A 45 -22.89 -13.14 0.54
CA GLN A 45 -23.75 -14.32 0.71
C GLN A 45 -23.98 -15.12 -0.57
N SER A 46 -23.24 -14.81 -1.63
CA SER A 46 -23.41 -15.51 -2.90
C SER A 46 -22.78 -16.88 -2.88
N SER A 47 -23.59 -17.91 -3.19
CA SER A 47 -23.06 -19.25 -3.31
C SER A 47 -22.00 -19.32 -4.43
N PRO A 48 -20.90 -20.07 -4.25
CA PRO A 48 -19.88 -20.24 -5.28
C PRO A 48 -20.45 -20.74 -6.61
N GLU A 49 -21.52 -21.53 -6.55
CA GLU A 49 -22.23 -22.08 -7.70
C GLU A 49 -22.96 -20.99 -8.50
N LEU A 50 -23.69 -20.09 -7.83
CA LEU A 50 -24.34 -18.95 -8.46
C LEU A 50 -23.31 -18.01 -9.11
N LEU A 51 -22.18 -17.77 -8.44
CA LEU A 51 -21.09 -16.99 -8.99
C LEU A 51 -20.51 -17.63 -10.26
N ARG A 52 -20.22 -18.94 -10.23
CA ARG A 52 -19.70 -19.64 -11.43
C ARG A 52 -20.71 -19.64 -12.57
N ALA A 53 -21.98 -19.88 -12.28
CA ALA A 53 -23.05 -19.83 -13.27
C ALA A 53 -23.12 -18.44 -13.92
N HIS A 54 -23.11 -17.37 -13.12
CA HIS A 54 -23.10 -15.98 -13.62
C HIS A 54 -21.89 -15.69 -14.50
N LEU A 55 -20.67 -16.05 -14.05
CA LEU A 55 -19.44 -15.82 -14.81
C LEU A 55 -19.42 -16.58 -16.15
N SER A 56 -20.08 -17.74 -16.22
CA SER A 56 -20.25 -18.49 -17.47
C SER A 56 -21.41 -17.97 -18.34
N GLY A 57 -22.25 -17.12 -17.77
CA GLY A 57 -23.42 -16.54 -18.42
C GLY A 57 -23.04 -15.65 -19.60
N LYS A 58 -23.97 -15.52 -20.55
CA LYS A 58 -23.79 -14.66 -21.74
C LYS A 58 -23.52 -13.21 -21.33
N ARG A 59 -24.29 -12.69 -20.37
CA ARG A 59 -24.15 -11.30 -19.88
C ARG A 59 -22.76 -10.95 -19.37
N PHE A 60 -22.15 -11.81 -18.54
CA PHE A 60 -20.80 -11.53 -18.04
C PHE A 60 -19.72 -11.67 -19.11
N ARG A 61 -19.93 -12.55 -20.10
CA ARG A 61 -19.02 -12.70 -21.24
C ARG A 61 -19.05 -11.50 -22.19
N GLU A 62 -20.20 -10.85 -22.32
CA GLU A 62 -20.39 -9.65 -23.14
C GLU A 62 -19.93 -8.35 -22.44
N THR A 63 -19.63 -8.40 -21.13
CA THR A 63 -19.19 -7.24 -20.35
C THR A 63 -18.07 -6.42 -21.01
N PRO A 64 -17.01 -7.00 -21.62
CA PRO A 64 -15.97 -6.20 -22.27
C PRO A 64 -16.47 -5.40 -23.49
N GLU A 65 -17.47 -5.90 -24.20
CA GLU A 65 -18.09 -5.21 -25.34
C GLU A 65 -19.08 -4.15 -24.86
N GLU A 66 -19.94 -4.49 -23.90
CA GLU A 66 -20.87 -3.55 -23.28
C GLU A 66 -20.15 -2.38 -22.59
N THR A 67 -19.03 -2.64 -21.90
CA THR A 67 -18.17 -1.61 -21.31
C THR A 67 -17.62 -0.67 -22.38
N ARG A 68 -17.12 -1.21 -23.52
CA ARG A 68 -16.60 -0.37 -24.62
C ARG A 68 -17.69 0.51 -25.23
N ALA A 69 -18.89 -0.03 -25.42
CA ALA A 69 -20.03 0.75 -25.91
C ALA A 69 -20.42 1.87 -24.93
N CYS A 70 -20.47 1.57 -23.62
CA CYS A 70 -20.74 2.57 -22.59
C CYS A 70 -19.65 3.65 -22.53
N VAL A 71 -18.37 3.29 -22.68
CA VAL A 71 -17.26 4.23 -22.77
C VAL A 71 -17.40 5.17 -23.97
N GLY A 72 -17.80 4.66 -25.13
CA GLY A 72 -18.09 5.47 -26.31
C GLY A 72 -19.20 6.49 -26.03
N ALA A 73 -20.35 6.00 -25.56
CA ALA A 73 -21.49 6.86 -25.24
C ALA A 73 -21.17 7.92 -24.16
N LEU A 74 -20.34 7.57 -23.17
CA LEU A 74 -19.86 8.51 -22.16
C LEU A 74 -19.00 9.62 -22.75
N ARG A 75 -18.06 9.28 -23.63
CA ARG A 75 -17.20 10.27 -24.30
C ARG A 75 -18.02 11.20 -25.18
N ASP A 76 -18.97 10.65 -25.92
CA ASP A 76 -19.87 11.45 -26.77
C ASP A 76 -20.72 12.40 -25.93
N ALA A 77 -21.26 11.93 -24.81
CA ALA A 77 -22.02 12.78 -23.88
C ALA A 77 -21.15 13.86 -23.24
N VAL A 78 -19.94 13.52 -22.80
CA VAL A 78 -18.96 14.48 -22.27
C VAL A 78 -18.62 15.57 -23.30
N ALA A 79 -18.45 15.21 -24.57
CA ALA A 79 -18.16 16.16 -25.63
C ALA A 79 -19.37 17.04 -26.01
N ALA A 80 -20.59 16.52 -25.85
CA ALA A 80 -21.82 17.23 -26.18
C ALA A 80 -22.31 18.19 -25.08
N VAL A 81 -21.86 18.00 -23.85
CA VAL A 81 -22.30 18.79 -22.69
C VAL A 81 -21.47 20.08 -22.60
N GLU A 82 -22.11 21.23 -22.84
CA GLU A 82 -21.48 22.56 -22.71
C GLU A 82 -21.20 22.94 -21.24
N ASP A 83 -22.04 22.46 -20.30
CA ASP A 83 -21.94 22.72 -18.86
C ASP A 83 -21.65 21.42 -18.08
N TRP A 84 -20.44 21.30 -17.54
CA TRP A 84 -19.96 20.15 -16.77
C TRP A 84 -20.88 19.73 -15.61
N GLU A 85 -21.73 20.63 -15.10
CA GLU A 85 -22.74 20.28 -14.09
C GLU A 85 -23.69 19.17 -14.57
N GLY A 86 -23.96 19.08 -15.88
CA GLY A 86 -24.80 18.04 -16.48
C GLY A 86 -24.21 16.63 -16.36
N MET A 87 -22.89 16.49 -16.20
CA MET A 87 -22.21 15.21 -16.02
C MET A 87 -22.15 14.75 -14.57
N HIS A 88 -22.49 15.62 -13.61
CA HIS A 88 -22.43 15.29 -12.19
C HIS A 88 -23.32 14.08 -11.79
N PRO A 89 -24.56 13.92 -12.31
CA PRO A 89 -25.40 12.76 -12.01
C PRO A 89 -24.81 11.43 -12.47
N VAL A 90 -24.03 11.43 -13.57
CA VAL A 90 -23.34 10.23 -14.08
C VAL A 90 -22.26 9.79 -13.11
N LEU A 91 -21.40 10.71 -12.68
CA LEU A 91 -20.36 10.43 -11.69
C LEU A 91 -20.97 10.03 -10.34
N GLN A 92 -22.03 10.72 -9.90
CA GLN A 92 -22.74 10.36 -8.68
C GLN A 92 -23.25 8.91 -8.74
N TYR A 93 -23.88 8.51 -9.84
CA TYR A 93 -24.32 7.13 -10.03
C TYR A 93 -23.15 6.14 -9.99
N LEU A 94 -22.01 6.45 -10.63
CA LEU A 94 -20.82 5.60 -10.57
C LEU A 94 -20.29 5.46 -9.14
N TYR A 95 -20.24 6.55 -8.36
CA TYR A 95 -19.80 6.52 -6.95
C TYR A 95 -20.73 5.70 -6.07
N ASP A 96 -22.04 5.83 -6.27
CA ASP A 96 -23.03 5.06 -5.52
C ASP A 96 -22.94 3.58 -5.90
N ALA A 97 -22.79 3.27 -7.19
CA ALA A 97 -22.60 1.91 -7.66
C ALA A 97 -21.32 1.27 -7.11
N CYS A 98 -20.23 2.03 -6.99
CA CYS A 98 -19.00 1.60 -6.33
C CYS A 98 -19.24 1.25 -4.87
N THR A 99 -19.97 2.11 -4.15
CA THR A 99 -20.25 1.93 -2.72
C THR A 99 -21.14 0.70 -2.48
N GLU A 100 -22.16 0.50 -3.29
CA GLU A 100 -23.09 -0.62 -3.16
C GLU A 100 -22.45 -1.99 -3.43
N ARG A 101 -21.45 -2.01 -4.32
CA ARG A 101 -20.74 -3.21 -4.82
C ARG A 101 -19.35 -3.36 -4.21
N ALA A 102 -18.93 -2.44 -3.35
CA ALA A 102 -17.66 -2.52 -2.67
C ALA A 102 -17.58 -3.81 -1.84
N PRO A 103 -16.46 -4.54 -1.91
CA PRO A 103 -16.26 -5.71 -1.09
C PRO A 103 -16.25 -5.33 0.39
N GLN A 104 -17.03 -6.05 1.19
CA GLN A 104 -17.06 -5.86 2.65
C GLN A 104 -16.05 -6.77 3.37
N ASN A 105 -15.83 -7.99 2.86
CA ASN A 105 -14.84 -8.94 3.38
C ASN A 105 -13.92 -9.54 2.30
N ASP A 106 -12.88 -10.21 2.78
CA ASP A 106 -11.93 -11.00 1.99
C ASP A 106 -12.65 -12.08 1.18
N ALA A 107 -12.59 -11.95 -0.15
CA ALA A 107 -13.08 -12.99 -1.04
C ALA A 107 -12.09 -14.17 -1.05
N VAL A 108 -12.41 -15.22 -0.31
CA VAL A 108 -11.63 -16.46 -0.30
C VAL A 108 -11.71 -17.19 -1.66
N HIS A 109 -12.82 -17.04 -2.40
CA HIS A 109 -13.09 -17.81 -3.61
C HIS A 109 -12.59 -17.14 -4.93
N VAL A 110 -12.02 -17.94 -5.84
CA VAL A 110 -11.45 -17.50 -7.13
C VAL A 110 -12.47 -16.76 -8.00
N ALA A 111 -13.71 -17.26 -8.08
CA ALA A 111 -14.78 -16.63 -8.87
C ALA A 111 -15.10 -15.20 -8.39
N SER A 112 -15.14 -15.00 -7.08
CA SER A 112 -15.37 -13.68 -6.48
C SER A 112 -14.22 -12.72 -6.80
N ARG A 113 -12.97 -13.19 -6.80
CA ARG A 113 -11.81 -12.40 -7.23
C ARG A 113 -11.90 -11.98 -8.70
N LEU A 114 -12.31 -12.88 -9.58
CA LEU A 114 -12.50 -12.57 -11.00
C LEU A 114 -13.59 -11.52 -11.20
N LEU A 115 -14.76 -11.70 -10.58
CA LEU A 115 -15.86 -10.73 -10.65
C LEU A 115 -15.42 -9.34 -10.19
N ARG A 116 -14.72 -9.27 -9.05
CA ARG A 116 -14.22 -8.01 -8.48
C ARG A 116 -13.18 -7.34 -9.38
N ARG A 117 -12.24 -8.11 -9.93
CA ARG A 117 -11.23 -7.59 -10.86
C ARG A 117 -11.88 -7.02 -12.12
N THR A 118 -12.87 -7.70 -12.69
CA THR A 118 -13.60 -7.22 -13.87
C THR A 118 -14.44 -5.98 -13.53
N LEU A 119 -15.12 -5.94 -12.37
CA LEU A 119 -15.85 -4.76 -11.91
C LEU A 119 -14.93 -3.55 -11.77
N PHE A 120 -13.80 -3.74 -11.10
CA PHE A 120 -12.80 -2.70 -10.92
C PHE A 120 -12.29 -2.16 -12.27
N MET A 121 -11.93 -3.04 -13.21
CA MET A 121 -11.51 -2.64 -14.56
C MET A 121 -12.59 -1.89 -15.33
N THR A 122 -13.84 -2.37 -15.28
CA THR A 122 -14.97 -1.68 -15.91
C THR A 122 -15.12 -0.27 -15.36
N LEU A 123 -15.11 -0.11 -14.03
CA LEU A 123 -15.29 1.20 -13.41
C LEU A 123 -14.14 2.17 -13.70
N VAL A 124 -12.91 1.68 -13.77
CA VAL A 124 -11.75 2.48 -14.19
C VAL A 124 -11.97 3.07 -15.58
N LEU A 125 -12.38 2.25 -16.55
CA LEU A 125 -12.63 2.70 -17.92
C LEU A 125 -13.78 3.71 -17.98
N LEU A 126 -14.83 3.52 -17.17
CA LEU A 126 -15.95 4.45 -17.10
C LEU A 126 -15.56 5.79 -16.45
N PHE A 127 -14.74 5.78 -15.38
CA PHE A 127 -14.21 7.01 -14.78
C PHE A 127 -13.27 7.74 -15.73
N GLU A 128 -12.38 7.01 -16.41
CA GLU A 128 -11.49 7.59 -17.41
C GLU A 128 -12.27 8.25 -18.55
N ALA A 129 -13.29 7.58 -19.08
CA ALA A 129 -14.18 8.15 -20.09
C ALA A 129 -14.89 9.41 -19.61
N SER A 130 -15.32 9.43 -18.34
CA SER A 130 -16.07 10.54 -17.74
C SER A 130 -15.20 11.76 -17.41
N LEU A 131 -13.90 11.56 -17.15
CA LEU A 131 -13.01 12.59 -16.61
C LEU A 131 -11.93 13.05 -17.59
N SER A 132 -11.50 12.23 -18.54
CA SER A 132 -10.35 12.54 -19.42
C SER A 132 -10.53 13.76 -20.32
N GLN A 133 -11.76 14.05 -20.73
CA GLN A 133 -12.11 15.20 -21.57
C GLN A 133 -12.80 16.31 -20.79
N ALA A 134 -12.99 16.12 -19.48
CA ALA A 134 -13.69 17.10 -18.66
C ALA A 134 -12.82 18.31 -18.33
N ALA A 135 -13.45 19.47 -18.09
CA ALA A 135 -12.73 20.64 -17.64
C ALA A 135 -11.95 20.35 -16.35
N HIS A 136 -10.76 20.94 -16.27
CA HIS A 136 -9.82 20.74 -15.18
C HIS A 136 -10.45 20.92 -13.80
N ASP A 137 -11.27 21.96 -13.61
CA ASP A 137 -11.92 22.25 -12.33
C ASP A 137 -12.94 21.20 -11.92
N PHE A 138 -13.66 20.64 -12.90
CA PHE A 138 -14.61 19.55 -12.67
C PHE A 138 -13.90 18.26 -12.27
N VAL A 139 -12.82 17.90 -12.97
CA VAL A 139 -12.02 16.71 -12.60
C VAL A 139 -11.46 16.89 -11.19
N ALA A 140 -10.94 18.06 -10.88
CA ALA A 140 -10.34 18.34 -9.60
C ALA A 140 -11.36 18.40 -8.44
N LEU A 141 -12.62 18.75 -8.70
CA LEU A 141 -13.74 18.61 -7.75
C LEU A 141 -14.03 17.13 -7.41
N HIS A 142 -13.74 16.23 -8.34
CA HIS A 142 -14.12 14.82 -8.29
C HIS A 142 -12.96 13.85 -8.03
N ALA A 143 -11.72 14.35 -7.98
CA ALA A 143 -10.53 13.53 -7.85
C ALA A 143 -10.51 12.68 -6.57
N GLU A 144 -10.77 13.29 -5.42
CA GLU A 144 -10.79 12.60 -4.11
C GLU A 144 -11.80 11.46 -4.09
N ARG A 145 -13.03 11.74 -4.54
CA ARG A 145 -14.12 10.77 -4.53
C ARG A 145 -13.90 9.63 -5.52
N THR A 146 -13.25 9.92 -6.65
CA THR A 146 -12.85 8.91 -7.63
C THR A 146 -11.78 7.99 -7.04
N LEU A 147 -10.71 8.55 -6.46
CA LEU A 147 -9.66 7.76 -5.80
C LEU A 147 -10.23 6.94 -4.63
N LEU A 148 -11.09 7.51 -3.80
CA LEU A 148 -11.76 6.77 -2.72
C LEU A 148 -12.60 5.60 -3.25
N SER A 149 -13.30 5.79 -4.37
CA SER A 149 -14.10 4.73 -4.99
C SER A 149 -13.22 3.60 -5.53
N LEU A 150 -12.09 3.94 -6.16
CA LEU A 150 -11.10 2.97 -6.63
C LEU A 150 -10.45 2.22 -5.45
N TRP A 151 -10.09 2.93 -4.38
CA TRP A 151 -9.51 2.36 -3.16
C TRP A 151 -10.45 1.30 -2.55
N ARG A 152 -11.74 1.62 -2.41
CA ARG A 152 -12.75 0.67 -1.89
C ARG A 152 -12.84 -0.63 -2.70
N LEU A 153 -12.67 -0.54 -4.02
CA LEU A 153 -12.83 -1.67 -4.93
C LEU A 153 -11.52 -2.43 -5.22
N SER A 154 -10.39 -1.95 -4.71
CA SER A 154 -9.05 -2.40 -5.07
C SER A 154 -8.67 -3.83 -4.65
N SER A 155 -9.56 -4.57 -3.99
CA SER A 155 -9.30 -5.90 -3.44
C SER A 155 -8.76 -6.86 -4.52
N GLY A 156 -7.44 -7.06 -4.55
CA GLY A 156 -6.75 -7.96 -5.49
C GLY A 156 -6.55 -7.45 -6.92
N ALA A 157 -6.82 -6.16 -7.21
CA ALA A 157 -6.64 -5.55 -8.53
C ALA A 157 -5.42 -4.61 -8.64
N VAL A 158 -4.59 -4.57 -7.58
CA VAL A 158 -3.51 -3.59 -7.35
C VAL A 158 -2.38 -3.63 -8.41
N SER A 159 -2.30 -4.66 -9.26
CA SER A 159 -1.23 -4.85 -10.24
C SER A 159 -1.59 -4.51 -11.70
N LEU A 160 -2.71 -3.82 -11.96
CA LEU A 160 -3.14 -3.50 -13.32
C LEU A 160 -2.46 -2.23 -13.84
N GLY A 161 -1.54 -2.38 -14.81
CA GLY A 161 -0.84 -1.25 -15.44
C GLY A 161 -1.77 -0.28 -16.20
N ALA A 162 -2.95 -0.75 -16.61
CA ALA A 162 -3.98 0.08 -17.26
C ALA A 162 -4.53 1.21 -16.36
N LEU A 163 -4.26 1.16 -15.05
CA LEU A 163 -4.66 2.21 -14.09
C LEU A 163 -3.77 3.45 -14.14
N ALA A 164 -2.55 3.32 -14.68
CA ALA A 164 -1.50 4.30 -14.47
C ALA A 164 -1.86 5.70 -15.00
N GLN A 165 -2.59 5.79 -16.11
CA GLN A 165 -2.93 7.07 -16.72
C GLN A 165 -3.93 7.86 -15.86
N LEU A 166 -5.08 7.26 -15.53
CA LEU A 166 -6.13 7.89 -14.72
C LEU A 166 -5.60 8.25 -13.32
N GLU A 167 -4.93 7.31 -12.66
CA GLU A 167 -4.33 7.54 -11.34
C GLU A 167 -3.35 8.69 -11.38
N ARG A 168 -2.46 8.75 -12.39
CA ARG A 168 -1.50 9.85 -12.49
C ARG A 168 -2.18 11.20 -12.65
N SER A 169 -3.22 11.29 -13.49
CA SER A 169 -3.97 12.53 -13.66
C SER A 169 -4.64 12.98 -12.36
N LEU A 170 -5.29 12.07 -11.64
CA LEU A 170 -5.97 12.39 -10.38
C LEU A 170 -4.98 12.78 -9.27
N LEU A 171 -3.89 12.03 -9.13
CA LEU A 171 -2.85 12.31 -8.13
C LEU A 171 -2.17 13.66 -8.39
N ARG A 172 -1.90 13.99 -9.66
CA ARG A 172 -1.36 15.29 -10.05
C ARG A 172 -2.28 16.45 -9.63
N LEU A 173 -3.58 16.34 -9.91
CA LEU A 173 -4.55 17.36 -9.50
C LEU A 173 -4.62 17.53 -7.97
N MET A 174 -4.54 16.42 -7.23
CA MET A 174 -4.54 16.45 -5.77
C MET A 174 -3.27 17.08 -5.18
N LEU A 175 -2.11 16.89 -5.83
CA LEU A 175 -0.86 17.55 -5.48
C LEU A 175 -0.93 19.05 -5.75
N GLU A 176 -1.38 19.45 -6.94
CA GLU A 176 -1.52 20.86 -7.32
C GLU A 176 -2.45 21.63 -6.38
N ARG A 177 -3.43 20.93 -5.76
CA ARG A 177 -4.32 21.47 -4.73
C ARG A 177 -3.85 21.30 -3.29
N ALA A 178 -2.65 20.77 -3.05
CA ALA A 178 -2.09 20.49 -1.72
C ALA A 178 -3.00 19.62 -0.82
N ARG A 179 -3.81 18.73 -1.41
CA ARG A 179 -4.75 17.84 -0.70
C ARG A 179 -4.24 16.40 -0.55
N LEU A 180 -3.31 15.99 -1.41
CA LEU A 180 -2.88 14.59 -1.51
C LEU A 180 -2.36 14.00 -0.19
N ALA A 181 -1.43 14.66 0.51
CA ALA A 181 -0.81 14.08 1.71
C ALA A 181 -1.84 13.78 2.82
N GLY A 182 -2.76 14.72 3.07
CA GLY A 182 -3.84 14.53 4.05
C GLY A 182 -4.76 13.38 3.66
N PHE A 183 -5.19 13.35 2.39
CA PHE A 183 -6.05 12.28 1.87
C PHE A 183 -5.40 10.88 1.98
N LEU A 184 -4.14 10.73 1.58
CA LEU A 184 -3.43 9.44 1.71
C LEU A 184 -3.28 9.03 3.17
N GLY A 185 -3.04 10.00 4.08
CA GLY A 185 -3.00 9.76 5.52
C GLY A 185 -4.34 9.28 6.08
N GLU A 186 -5.45 9.88 5.67
CA GLU A 186 -6.81 9.47 6.06
C GLU A 186 -7.16 8.06 5.56
N LEU A 187 -6.64 7.64 4.40
CA LEU A 187 -6.86 6.29 3.90
C LEU A 187 -6.07 5.22 4.66
N LEU A 188 -4.82 5.51 5.02
CA LEU A 188 -3.96 4.57 5.79
C LEU A 188 -4.34 4.51 7.27
N TRP A 189 -4.82 5.63 7.83
CA TRP A 189 -5.26 5.74 9.21
C TRP A 189 -6.63 6.40 9.29
N PRO A 190 -7.70 5.68 8.89
CA PRO A 190 -9.04 6.22 8.96
C PRO A 190 -9.36 6.63 10.40
N PRO A 191 -9.97 7.82 10.62
CA PRO A 191 -10.34 8.26 11.95
C PRO A 191 -11.24 7.21 12.57
N GLN A 192 -10.87 6.69 13.74
CA GLN A 192 -11.72 5.72 14.42
C GLN A 192 -13.10 6.33 14.60
N PRO A 193 -14.18 5.60 14.25
CA PRO A 193 -15.52 6.10 14.49
C PRO A 193 -15.58 6.47 15.97
N ARG A 194 -15.90 7.73 16.25
CA ARG A 194 -16.11 8.23 17.61
C ARG A 194 -17.32 7.50 18.19
N GLY A 195 -17.10 6.27 18.64
CA GLY A 195 -18.06 5.48 19.37
C GLY A 195 -18.13 6.01 20.78
N ARG A 196 -19.30 6.53 21.15
CA ARG A 196 -19.85 6.67 22.50
C ARG A 196 -18.94 6.07 23.58
N SER A 197 -18.24 6.97 24.27
CA SER A 197 -17.85 6.77 25.66
C SER A 197 -19.14 6.58 26.45
N ASP A 198 -19.46 5.35 26.82
CA ASP A 198 -20.19 4.99 28.03
C ASP A 198 -20.16 3.46 28.15
N THR A 199 -19.03 2.94 28.56
CA THR A 199 -18.95 1.84 29.55
C THR A 199 -17.49 1.69 29.96
N VAL A 200 -17.28 1.97 31.25
CA VAL A 200 -16.04 1.87 31.98
C VAL A 200 -15.70 0.39 32.14
N GLU A 201 -14.57 -0.01 31.56
CA GLU A 201 -13.62 -1.02 32.06
C GLU A 201 -12.31 -0.77 31.28
N SER A 202 -11.52 0.21 31.69
CA SER A 202 -10.47 0.09 32.71
C SER A 202 -9.61 -1.17 32.54
N GLY A 203 -8.50 -0.98 31.83
CA GLY A 203 -7.41 -1.94 31.68
C GLY A 203 -6.28 -1.31 30.90
N LEU A 204 -5.51 -0.43 31.56
CA LEU A 204 -4.18 0.08 31.19
C LEU A 204 -3.71 -0.19 29.74
N ARG A 205 -3.97 0.76 28.84
CA ARG A 205 -3.19 0.89 27.59
C ARG A 205 -1.98 1.77 27.84
N THR A 206 -1.03 1.24 28.59
CA THR A 206 0.36 1.67 28.56
C THR A 206 1.18 0.55 27.96
N SER A 207 1.78 0.82 26.80
CA SER A 207 2.89 0.08 26.20
C SER A 207 2.58 -1.28 25.55
N ARG A 208 2.97 -1.39 24.27
CA ARG A 208 3.25 -2.64 23.53
C ARG A 208 2.09 -3.65 23.45
N SER A 209 1.12 -3.37 22.60
CA SER A 209 0.36 -4.46 21.98
C SER A 209 1.26 -5.18 20.99
N SER A 210 1.66 -6.40 21.35
CA SER A 210 2.30 -7.38 20.46
C SER A 210 1.52 -7.48 19.13
N PRO A 211 2.17 -7.41 17.95
CA PRO A 211 1.49 -7.35 16.65
C PRO A 211 0.87 -8.68 16.21
N LEU A 212 0.93 -9.72 17.03
CA LEU A 212 0.62 -11.11 16.64
C LEU A 212 -0.81 -11.58 16.92
N SER A 213 -1.71 -10.76 17.46
CA SER A 213 -3.03 -11.27 17.92
C SER A 213 -4.25 -10.86 17.10
N ARG A 214 -4.09 -10.22 15.94
CA ARG A 214 -5.17 -10.13 14.94
C ARG A 214 -4.58 -10.21 13.54
N GLU A 215 -4.81 -11.32 12.83
CA GLU A 215 -4.56 -11.37 11.39
C GLU A 215 -5.27 -10.18 10.74
N ARG A 216 -4.48 -9.23 10.22
CA ARG A 216 -5.01 -8.12 9.43
C ARG A 216 -5.70 -8.74 8.21
N PRO A 217 -6.95 -8.36 7.89
CA PRO A 217 -7.61 -8.87 6.68
C PRO A 217 -6.77 -8.55 5.45
N ALA A 218 -6.65 -9.48 4.51
CA ALA A 218 -5.86 -9.31 3.29
C ALA A 218 -6.36 -8.13 2.44
N LEU A 219 -7.65 -7.81 2.55
CA LEU A 219 -8.30 -6.65 1.96
C LEU A 219 -7.67 -5.34 2.44
N VAL A 220 -7.40 -5.23 3.75
CA VAL A 220 -6.79 -4.04 4.35
C VAL A 220 -5.37 -3.87 3.83
N ASP A 221 -4.59 -4.96 3.79
CA ASP A 221 -3.23 -4.91 3.27
C ASP A 221 -3.17 -4.54 1.78
N ALA A 222 -4.12 -5.01 0.97
CA ALA A 222 -4.21 -4.66 -0.45
C ALA A 222 -4.57 -3.18 -0.67
N GLN A 223 -5.49 -2.66 0.16
CA GLN A 223 -5.88 -1.25 0.18
C GLN A 223 -4.72 -0.36 0.58
N ASP A 224 -4.00 -0.72 1.64
CA ASP A 224 -2.82 0.00 2.12
C ASP A 224 -1.70 -0.02 1.07
N ALA A 225 -1.46 -1.18 0.44
CA ALA A 225 -0.48 -1.32 -0.63
C ALA A 225 -0.79 -0.40 -1.83
N LEU A 226 -2.07 -0.21 -2.17
CA LEU A 226 -2.49 0.72 -3.22
C LEU A 226 -2.21 2.18 -2.82
N VAL A 227 -2.52 2.57 -1.58
CA VAL A 227 -2.25 3.94 -1.10
C VAL A 227 -0.76 4.24 -1.11
N LEU A 228 0.08 3.30 -0.69
CA LEU A 228 1.54 3.44 -0.73
C LEU A 228 2.07 3.52 -2.17
N ARG A 229 1.46 2.77 -3.11
CA ARG A 229 1.77 2.88 -4.54
C ARG A 229 1.42 4.26 -5.09
N TRP A 230 0.29 4.84 -4.68
CA TRP A 230 -0.08 6.21 -5.05
C TRP A 230 0.88 7.24 -4.48
N ALA A 231 1.29 7.10 -3.21
CA ALA A 231 2.31 7.96 -2.61
C ALA A 231 3.62 7.92 -3.42
N ALA A 232 4.08 6.72 -3.78
CA ALA A 232 5.29 6.56 -4.59
C ALA A 232 5.15 7.14 -6.01
N ALA A 233 4.02 6.90 -6.68
CA ALA A 233 3.74 7.49 -7.99
C ALA A 233 3.70 9.03 -7.93
N ALA A 234 3.15 9.57 -6.85
CA ALA A 234 3.07 11.01 -6.63
C ALA A 234 4.45 11.66 -6.42
N MET A 235 5.35 10.99 -5.70
CA MET A 235 6.74 11.46 -5.51
C MET A 235 7.52 11.50 -6.82
N GLN A 236 7.15 10.71 -7.84
CA GLN A 236 7.80 10.73 -9.15
C GLN A 236 7.40 11.94 -10.02
N PHE A 237 6.36 12.68 -9.63
CA PHE A 237 6.00 13.89 -10.36
C PHE A 237 7.00 15.00 -10.08
N ARG A 238 7.55 15.56 -11.16
CA ARG A 238 8.39 16.78 -11.10
C ARG A 238 7.51 18.03 -10.98
N LEU A 239 6.72 18.09 -9.92
CA LEU A 239 5.88 19.23 -9.59
C LEU A 239 6.49 20.02 -8.42
N PRO A 240 6.50 21.36 -8.47
CA PRO A 240 6.91 22.18 -7.34
C PRO A 240 6.07 21.85 -6.09
N GLY A 241 6.72 21.72 -4.92
CA GLY A 241 6.03 21.46 -3.65
C GLY A 241 5.51 20.03 -3.43
N ALA A 242 5.56 19.14 -4.43
CA ALA A 242 5.10 17.76 -4.26
C ALA A 242 5.92 17.00 -3.20
N LEU A 243 7.24 17.14 -3.24
CA LEU A 243 8.11 16.55 -2.21
C LEU A 243 7.93 17.22 -0.85
N GLU A 244 7.75 18.54 -0.82
CA GLU A 244 7.51 19.27 0.44
C GLU A 244 6.22 18.80 1.13
N GLN A 245 5.20 18.47 0.34
CA GLN A 245 3.93 17.95 0.84
C GLN A 245 4.04 16.50 1.35
N LEU A 246 4.79 15.64 0.66
CA LEU A 246 4.81 14.19 0.90
C LEU A 246 5.92 13.73 1.85
N LEU A 247 7.10 14.38 1.82
CA LEU A 247 8.26 13.99 2.64
C LEU A 247 7.97 13.93 4.15
N PRO A 248 7.20 14.86 4.75
CA PRO A 248 6.92 14.80 6.19
C PRO A 248 6.13 13.54 6.61
N GLN A 249 5.36 12.94 5.69
CA GLN A 249 4.54 11.76 5.97
C GLN A 249 5.28 10.44 5.73
N LEU A 250 6.36 10.48 4.95
CA LEU A 250 7.08 9.31 4.46
C LEU A 250 7.60 8.39 5.59
N PRO A 251 8.18 8.87 6.71
CA PRO A 251 8.58 8.00 7.82
C PRO A 251 7.43 7.15 8.36
N ALA A 252 6.25 7.75 8.53
CA ALA A 252 5.07 7.03 9.00
C ALA A 252 4.57 6.01 7.96
N TRP A 253 4.54 6.40 6.67
CA TRP A 253 4.15 5.51 5.58
C TRP A 253 5.09 4.32 5.43
N LEU A 254 6.40 4.50 5.59
CA LEU A 254 7.38 3.41 5.59
C LEU A 254 7.22 2.49 6.80
N GLY A 255 6.99 3.07 7.98
CA GLY A 255 6.64 2.29 9.18
C GLY A 255 5.39 1.43 8.97
N HIS A 256 4.39 1.94 8.24
CA HIS A 256 3.20 1.17 7.90
C HIS A 256 3.45 0.11 6.82
N ALA A 257 4.20 0.45 5.76
CA ALA A 257 4.54 -0.44 4.65
C ALA A 257 5.29 -1.69 5.13
N THR A 258 6.23 -1.51 6.06
CA THR A 258 6.98 -2.60 6.69
C THR A 258 6.08 -3.49 7.56
N GLY A 259 4.96 -2.95 8.06
CA GLY A 259 3.94 -3.64 8.83
C GLY A 259 2.98 -4.51 8.02
N LEU A 260 2.98 -4.44 6.68
CA LEU A 260 2.11 -5.25 5.82
C LEU A 260 2.53 -6.73 5.80
N SER A 261 1.58 -7.62 5.50
CA SER A 261 1.86 -9.07 5.34
C SER A 261 2.85 -9.36 4.19
N THR A 262 2.79 -8.59 3.11
CA THR A 262 3.73 -8.66 1.96
C THR A 262 4.40 -7.29 1.73
N PRO A 263 5.46 -6.96 2.49
CA PRO A 263 5.99 -5.59 2.52
C PRO A 263 6.83 -5.20 1.28
N ALA A 264 7.50 -6.13 0.58
CA ALA A 264 8.50 -5.80 -0.44
C ALA A 264 8.07 -4.81 -1.52
N PRO A 265 7.01 -5.08 -2.30
CA PRO A 265 6.77 -4.31 -3.51
C PRO A 265 6.39 -2.86 -3.17
N SER A 266 5.54 -2.65 -2.16
CA SER A 266 5.14 -1.31 -1.75
C SER A 266 6.26 -0.55 -1.05
N THR A 267 7.04 -1.23 -0.20
CA THR A 267 8.14 -0.60 0.55
C THR A 267 9.28 -0.20 -0.39
N ALA A 268 9.72 -1.10 -1.29
CA ALA A 268 10.78 -0.81 -2.26
C ALA A 268 10.40 0.32 -3.22
N VAL A 269 9.16 0.31 -3.74
CA VAL A 269 8.69 1.33 -4.68
C VAL A 269 8.60 2.70 -4.00
N LEU A 270 8.12 2.76 -2.76
CA LEU A 270 8.04 4.02 -2.00
C LEU A 270 9.43 4.58 -1.65
N LEU A 271 10.34 3.71 -1.21
CA LEU A 271 11.72 4.10 -0.91
C LEU A 271 12.48 4.58 -2.14
N ASN A 272 12.39 3.84 -3.24
CA ASN A 272 13.04 4.20 -4.49
C ASN A 272 12.51 5.55 -4.99
N ALA A 273 11.20 5.75 -4.96
CA ALA A 273 10.58 7.02 -5.32
C ALA A 273 11.04 8.17 -4.42
N ALA A 274 11.17 7.96 -3.11
CA ALA A 274 11.65 9.00 -2.20
C ALA A 274 13.13 9.35 -2.43
N LEU A 275 14.00 8.34 -2.49
CA LEU A 275 15.45 8.54 -2.57
C LEU A 275 15.89 9.08 -3.93
N CYS A 276 15.27 8.66 -5.04
CA CYS A 276 15.57 9.19 -6.37
C CYS A 276 15.27 10.69 -6.52
N ASN A 277 14.42 11.25 -5.64
CA ASN A 277 14.00 12.64 -5.69
C ASN A 277 14.71 13.54 -4.66
N LEU A 278 15.58 12.98 -3.82
CA LEU A 278 16.37 13.74 -2.85
C LEU A 278 17.77 14.07 -3.41
N HIS A 279 18.14 15.35 -3.36
CA HIS A 279 19.49 15.82 -3.68
C HIS A 279 20.34 15.71 -2.41
N VAL A 280 20.92 14.53 -2.20
CA VAL A 280 21.77 14.22 -1.03
C VAL A 280 23.04 15.07 -0.90
N ASP A 281 23.35 15.88 -1.92
CA ASP A 281 24.44 16.86 -1.90
C ASP A 281 24.04 18.13 -1.12
N VAL A 282 22.74 18.32 -0.85
CA VAL A 282 22.19 19.37 0.01
C VAL A 282 21.99 18.81 1.42
N ALA A 283 22.59 19.44 2.44
CA ALA A 283 22.61 18.94 3.81
C ALA A 283 21.21 18.63 4.39
N GLU A 284 20.24 19.52 4.20
CA GLU A 284 18.86 19.32 4.68
C GLU A 284 18.17 18.11 4.01
N GLN A 285 18.40 17.91 2.71
CA GLN A 285 17.83 16.78 1.97
C GLN A 285 18.56 15.47 2.29
N ARG A 286 19.86 15.56 2.62
CA ARG A 286 20.64 14.44 3.13
C ARG A 286 20.12 13.96 4.49
N GLU A 287 19.86 14.86 5.43
CA GLU A 287 19.31 14.51 6.74
C GLU A 287 17.95 13.79 6.59
N LYS A 288 17.08 14.30 5.70
CA LYS A 288 15.81 13.64 5.37
C LYS A 288 16.02 12.24 4.78
N ALA A 289 17.01 12.08 3.90
CA ALA A 289 17.35 10.78 3.32
C ALA A 289 17.94 9.81 4.34
N GLU A 290 18.77 10.29 5.26
CA GLU A 290 19.32 9.50 6.38
C GLU A 290 18.19 9.03 7.29
N ALA A 291 17.24 9.90 7.64
CA ALA A 291 16.07 9.53 8.44
C ALA A 291 15.22 8.43 7.78
N ILE A 292 15.04 8.48 6.46
CA ILE A 292 14.34 7.44 5.68
C ILE A 292 15.05 6.08 5.80
N VAL A 293 16.38 6.08 5.63
CA VAL A 293 17.20 4.87 5.75
C VAL A 293 17.10 4.30 7.17
N ILE A 294 17.19 5.15 8.21
CA ILE A 294 17.10 4.73 9.61
C ILE A 294 15.77 4.02 9.91
N VAL A 295 14.63 4.54 9.42
CA VAL A 295 13.31 3.90 9.60
C VAL A 295 13.29 2.48 9.03
N MET A 296 13.91 2.26 7.88
CA MET A 296 14.00 0.93 7.25
C MET A 296 14.87 -0.03 8.05
N VAL A 297 15.99 0.46 8.57
CA VAL A 297 16.90 -0.29 9.42
C VAL A 297 16.19 -0.72 10.72
N ASP A 298 15.52 0.22 11.38
CA ASP A 298 14.76 -0.04 12.60
C ASP A 298 13.59 -1.02 12.37
N ALA A 299 12.96 -0.98 11.20
CA ALA A 299 11.93 -1.95 10.83
C ALA A 299 12.50 -3.36 10.63
N CYS A 300 13.63 -3.48 9.93
CA CYS A 300 14.32 -4.76 9.78
C CYS A 300 14.72 -5.32 11.14
N ARG A 301 15.40 -4.53 11.99
CA ARG A 301 15.83 -4.95 13.33
C ARG A 301 14.67 -5.51 14.16
N ARG A 302 13.53 -4.80 14.21
CA ARG A 302 12.34 -5.25 14.96
C ARG A 302 11.81 -6.60 14.48
N LEU A 303 11.72 -6.83 13.17
CA LEU A 303 11.20 -8.09 12.64
C LEU A 303 12.09 -9.29 12.94
N PHE A 304 13.41 -9.09 12.97
CA PHE A 304 14.34 -10.14 13.34
C PHE A 304 14.36 -10.41 14.84
N GLU A 305 14.23 -9.37 15.68
CA GLU A 305 14.00 -9.55 17.13
C GLU A 305 12.71 -10.33 17.39
N GLU A 306 11.64 -10.05 16.64
CA GLU A 306 10.36 -10.77 16.69
C GLU A 306 10.51 -12.23 16.22
N GLU A 307 11.23 -12.48 15.12
CA GLU A 307 11.53 -13.83 14.64
C GLU A 307 12.34 -14.62 15.69
N ALA A 308 13.36 -13.99 16.29
CA ALA A 308 14.19 -14.60 17.33
C ALA A 308 13.37 -15.06 18.53
N ALA A 309 12.45 -14.21 19.00
CA ALA A 309 11.56 -14.51 20.12
C ALA A 309 10.64 -15.71 19.83
N LEU A 310 10.32 -15.95 18.56
CA LEU A 310 9.39 -17.00 18.11
C LEU A 310 10.06 -18.31 17.71
N THR A 311 11.38 -18.41 17.72
CA THR A 311 12.11 -19.67 17.48
C THR A 311 11.76 -20.79 18.48
N THR A 312 10.93 -20.50 19.50
CA THR A 312 10.44 -21.44 20.51
C THR A 312 8.97 -21.87 20.35
N LEU A 313 8.20 -21.31 19.40
CA LEU A 313 6.75 -21.56 19.22
C LEU A 313 6.32 -21.67 17.74
N GLU A 314 5.29 -22.50 17.49
CA GLU A 314 4.55 -22.79 16.24
C GLU A 314 5.17 -22.40 14.87
N SER A 315 5.45 -23.42 14.05
CA SER A 315 6.20 -23.32 12.78
C SER A 315 5.60 -22.41 11.70
N SER A 316 4.29 -22.15 11.72
CA SER A 316 3.63 -21.38 10.65
C SER A 316 3.78 -19.86 10.82
N VAL A 317 3.76 -19.35 12.06
CA VAL A 317 3.93 -17.93 12.37
C VAL A 317 5.39 -17.52 12.21
N ALA A 318 6.31 -18.36 12.71
CA ALA A 318 7.74 -18.19 12.50
C ALA A 318 8.10 -18.13 11.00
N ALA A 319 7.54 -19.02 10.18
CA ALA A 319 7.76 -19.01 8.73
C ALA A 319 7.24 -17.73 8.04
N LYS A 320 6.07 -17.21 8.43
CA LYS A 320 5.52 -15.96 7.88
C LYS A 320 6.38 -14.75 8.26
N LEU A 321 6.83 -14.66 9.51
CA LEU A 321 7.70 -13.57 9.96
C LEU A 321 9.08 -13.64 9.34
N HIS A 322 9.65 -14.83 9.26
CA HIS A 322 10.87 -15.10 8.54
C HIS A 322 10.79 -14.60 7.08
N ALA A 323 9.75 -14.99 6.33
CA ALA A 323 9.54 -14.51 4.97
C ALA A 323 9.42 -12.97 4.89
N ARG A 324 8.76 -12.33 5.86
CA ARG A 324 8.65 -10.86 5.94
C ARG A 324 9.98 -10.17 6.21
N ALA A 325 10.76 -10.70 7.16
CA ALA A 325 12.09 -10.19 7.51
C ALA A 325 13.04 -10.32 6.32
N GLU A 326 13.06 -11.47 5.64
CA GLU A 326 13.86 -11.68 4.42
C GLU A 326 13.47 -10.68 3.33
N THR A 327 12.17 -10.50 3.13
CA THR A 327 11.61 -9.61 2.13
C THR A 327 12.05 -8.16 2.36
N LEU A 328 12.01 -7.68 3.59
CA LEU A 328 12.43 -6.32 3.94
C LEU A 328 13.95 -6.13 3.89
N TYR A 329 14.70 -7.16 4.27
CA TYR A 329 16.14 -7.14 4.15
C TYR A 329 16.59 -7.08 2.68
N ALA A 330 15.92 -7.81 1.78
CA ALA A 330 16.15 -7.69 0.35
C ALA A 330 15.91 -6.26 -0.15
N VAL A 331 14.85 -5.59 0.31
CA VAL A 331 14.61 -4.18 -0.01
C VAL A 331 15.73 -3.28 0.51
N LEU A 332 16.22 -3.49 1.74
CA LEU A 332 17.34 -2.71 2.29
C LEU A 332 18.62 -2.88 1.45
N VAL A 333 18.89 -4.08 0.97
CA VAL A 333 20.04 -4.36 0.09
C VAL A 333 19.84 -3.71 -1.28
N ASP A 334 18.65 -3.77 -1.86
CA ASP A 334 18.32 -3.08 -3.11
C ASP A 334 18.50 -1.56 -2.97
N LEU A 335 18.28 -0.97 -1.78
CA LEU A 335 18.58 0.45 -1.57
C LEU A 335 20.07 0.76 -1.75
N LEU A 336 20.98 -0.15 -1.39
CA LEU A 336 22.43 0.06 -1.55
C LEU A 336 22.80 0.37 -3.01
N LEU A 337 22.02 -0.14 -3.97
CA LEU A 337 22.22 0.09 -5.40
C LEU A 337 21.79 1.49 -5.86
N VAL A 338 20.93 2.15 -5.09
CA VAL A 338 20.28 3.41 -5.47
C VAL A 338 20.77 4.59 -4.62
N VAL A 339 21.24 4.35 -3.40
CA VAL A 339 21.71 5.41 -2.50
C VAL A 339 23.09 5.95 -2.88
N LYS A 340 23.24 7.29 -2.85
CA LYS A 340 24.54 7.95 -3.02
C LYS A 340 25.45 7.73 -1.80
N GLU A 341 26.75 7.95 -2.00
CA GLU A 341 27.84 7.67 -1.06
C GLU A 341 27.65 8.10 0.43
N PRO A 342 27.09 9.28 0.77
CA PRO A 342 26.85 9.62 2.17
C PRO A 342 25.85 8.69 2.87
N LEU A 343 24.84 8.20 2.15
CA LEU A 343 23.81 7.29 2.65
C LEU A 343 24.24 5.82 2.58
N LEU A 344 25.17 5.52 1.68
CA LEU A 344 25.74 4.19 1.53
C LEU A 344 26.40 3.73 2.84
N ARG A 345 27.13 4.61 3.53
CA ARG A 345 27.72 4.30 4.85
C ARG A 345 26.68 3.94 5.90
N VAL A 346 25.60 4.71 5.99
CA VAL A 346 24.50 4.46 6.96
C VAL A 346 23.85 3.11 6.68
N SER A 347 23.55 2.85 5.41
CA SER A 347 22.95 1.58 4.98
C SER A 347 23.88 0.39 5.21
N MET A 348 25.18 0.54 4.94
CA MET A 348 26.20 -0.47 5.19
C MET A 348 26.39 -0.76 6.67
N GLN A 349 26.50 0.29 7.50
CA GLN A 349 26.62 0.16 8.96
C GLN A 349 25.41 -0.55 9.55
N ALA A 350 24.20 -0.23 9.08
CA ALA A 350 23.00 -0.91 9.53
C ALA A 350 22.91 -2.36 9.10
N THR A 351 23.28 -2.66 7.84
CA THR A 351 23.34 -4.03 7.31
C THR A 351 24.39 -4.85 8.06
N TRP A 352 25.47 -4.20 8.48
CA TRP A 352 26.52 -4.76 9.30
C TRP A 352 26.04 -5.07 10.73
N GLU A 353 25.46 -4.08 11.42
CA GLU A 353 24.86 -4.26 12.75
C GLU A 353 23.83 -5.39 12.72
N PHE A 354 23.08 -5.49 11.62
CA PHE A 354 22.16 -6.59 11.41
C PHE A 354 22.85 -7.97 11.39
N ALA A 355 23.92 -8.12 10.61
CA ALA A 355 24.67 -9.37 10.53
C ALA A 355 25.32 -9.74 11.88
N GLU A 356 25.80 -8.75 12.64
CA GLU A 356 26.43 -8.94 13.95
C GLU A 356 25.42 -9.41 15.01
N HIS A 357 24.22 -8.83 15.03
CA HIS A 357 23.19 -9.11 16.03
C HIS A 357 22.19 -10.18 15.60
N SER A 358 22.40 -10.81 14.44
CA SER A 358 21.56 -11.90 13.94
C SER A 358 21.65 -13.13 14.86
N PRO A 359 20.53 -13.56 15.47
CA PRO A 359 20.50 -14.64 16.46
C PRO A 359 20.78 -16.01 15.84
N LEU A 360 20.53 -16.18 14.54
CA LEU A 360 20.80 -17.43 13.82
C LEU A 360 22.04 -17.31 12.92
N ARG A 361 22.77 -18.41 12.80
CA ARG A 361 24.03 -18.44 12.03
C ARG A 361 23.81 -18.14 10.55
N TRP A 362 22.82 -18.80 9.95
CA TRP A 362 22.49 -18.69 8.53
C TRP A 362 21.95 -17.30 8.16
N GLN A 363 21.29 -16.59 9.09
CA GLN A 363 20.83 -15.20 8.88
C GLN A 363 22.01 -14.27 8.62
N CYS A 364 23.00 -14.31 9.51
CA CYS A 364 24.23 -13.54 9.38
C CYS A 364 25.00 -13.88 8.09
N GLU A 365 25.21 -15.17 7.79
CA GLU A 365 25.95 -15.59 6.58
C GLU A 365 25.25 -15.10 5.31
N ARG A 366 23.93 -15.19 5.26
CA ARG A 366 23.13 -14.68 4.15
C ARG A 366 23.17 -13.16 4.07
N SER A 367 23.07 -12.47 5.19
CA SER A 367 23.14 -11.01 5.24
C SER A 367 24.47 -10.47 4.75
N LEU A 368 25.57 -11.07 5.18
CA LEU A 368 26.91 -10.76 4.68
C LEU A 368 27.04 -11.06 3.18
N ALA A 369 26.48 -12.18 2.70
CA ALA A 369 26.50 -12.52 1.28
C ALA A 369 25.70 -11.51 0.43
N GLN A 370 24.52 -11.09 0.88
CA GLN A 370 23.70 -10.09 0.20
C GLN A 370 24.33 -8.68 0.26
N LEU A 371 24.97 -8.31 1.37
CA LEU A 371 25.74 -7.07 1.49
C LEU A 371 26.92 -7.08 0.49
N ALA A 372 27.67 -8.18 0.44
CA ALA A 372 28.76 -8.35 -0.51
C ALA A 372 28.27 -8.28 -1.97
N HIS A 373 27.11 -8.88 -2.26
CA HIS A 373 26.49 -8.82 -3.59
C HIS A 373 26.01 -7.41 -3.96
N GLY A 374 25.30 -6.72 -3.07
CA GLY A 374 24.83 -5.35 -3.29
C GLY A 374 26.00 -4.39 -3.49
N LEU A 375 27.09 -4.59 -2.77
CA LEU A 375 28.29 -3.79 -2.94
C LEU A 375 29.00 -4.10 -4.25
N ALA A 376 29.18 -5.37 -4.61
CA ALA A 376 29.77 -5.74 -5.89
C ALA A 376 28.95 -5.22 -7.11
N SER A 377 27.64 -5.03 -6.96
CA SER A 377 26.74 -4.56 -8.02
C SER A 377 26.59 -3.03 -8.09
N THR A 378 26.99 -2.27 -7.08
CA THR A 378 27.16 -0.81 -7.23
C THR A 378 28.31 -0.52 -8.22
N CYS A 379 28.00 0.09 -9.38
CA CYS A 379 28.94 0.31 -10.50
C CYS A 379 30.23 1.09 -10.14
N ASP A 380 30.31 1.69 -8.95
CA ASP A 380 31.47 2.42 -8.42
C ASP A 380 32.32 1.62 -7.42
N TYR A 381 31.93 0.40 -7.04
CA TYR A 381 32.60 -0.39 -5.99
C TYR A 381 34.07 -0.66 -6.30
N TYR A 382 34.39 -0.99 -7.55
CA TYR A 382 35.77 -1.21 -8.00
C TYR A 382 36.60 0.08 -8.12
N ARG A 383 35.98 1.26 -7.97
CA ARG A 383 36.65 2.57 -8.04
C ARG A 383 36.84 3.22 -6.67
N LYS A 384 36.42 2.58 -5.57
CA LYS A 384 36.47 3.16 -4.21
C LYS A 384 37.21 2.24 -3.22
N PRO A 385 38.56 2.30 -3.16
CA PRO A 385 39.40 1.43 -2.32
C PRO A 385 39.02 1.42 -0.83
N ALA A 386 38.57 2.57 -0.30
CA ALA A 386 38.14 2.70 1.09
C ALA A 386 36.93 1.82 1.43
N LEU A 387 36.03 1.59 0.47
CA LEU A 387 34.82 0.80 0.67
C LEU A 387 35.14 -0.70 0.66
N THR A 388 36.04 -1.15 -0.22
CA THR A 388 36.56 -2.51 -0.26
C THR A 388 37.34 -2.83 1.02
N GLN A 389 38.19 -1.90 1.48
CA GLN A 389 38.97 -2.06 2.70
C GLN A 389 38.08 -2.13 3.95
N TRP A 390 37.04 -1.29 4.03
CA TRP A 390 36.04 -1.37 5.10
C TRP A 390 35.36 -2.75 5.11
N LEU A 391 34.92 -3.25 3.95
CA LEU A 391 34.23 -4.54 3.88
C LEU A 391 35.11 -5.73 4.28
N MET A 392 36.38 -5.74 3.86
CA MET A 392 37.31 -6.80 4.28
C MET A 392 37.63 -6.74 5.77
N THR A 393 37.79 -5.53 6.31
CA THR A 393 38.06 -5.31 7.74
C THR A 393 36.88 -5.76 8.58
N GLU A 394 35.67 -5.34 8.19
CA GLU A 394 34.46 -5.73 8.91
C GLU A 394 34.21 -7.23 8.75
N HIS A 395 34.22 -7.81 7.54
CA HIS A 395 34.05 -9.26 7.36
C HIS A 395 35.00 -10.10 8.25
N ALA A 396 36.27 -9.69 8.36
CA ALA A 396 37.23 -10.31 9.27
C ALA A 396 36.82 -10.17 10.75
N ARG A 397 36.26 -9.02 11.15
CA ARG A 397 35.76 -8.75 12.51
C ARG A 397 34.58 -9.65 12.90
N VAL A 398 33.60 -9.89 12.01
CA VAL A 398 32.49 -10.82 12.33
C VAL A 398 32.96 -12.27 12.45
N GLN A 399 33.85 -12.70 11.56
CA GLN A 399 34.46 -14.03 11.66
C GLN A 399 35.17 -14.20 13.01
N GLN A 400 35.92 -13.18 13.45
CA GLN A 400 36.59 -13.18 14.76
C GLN A 400 35.61 -13.17 15.94
N SER A 401 34.60 -12.30 15.93
CA SER A 401 33.58 -12.20 16.99
C SER A 401 32.84 -13.52 17.19
N ARG A 402 32.44 -14.19 16.10
CA ARG A 402 31.73 -15.47 16.18
C ARG A 402 32.62 -16.66 16.51
N ASN A 403 33.87 -16.66 16.08
CA ASN A 403 34.84 -17.66 16.54
C ASN A 403 35.04 -17.54 18.05
N ALA A 404 35.04 -16.32 18.61
CA ALA A 404 35.09 -16.09 20.05
C ALA A 404 33.82 -16.57 20.76
N ASP A 405 32.62 -16.33 20.22
CA ASP A 405 31.37 -16.81 20.83
C ASP A 405 31.17 -18.33 20.71
N SER A 406 31.65 -18.94 19.62
CA SER A 406 31.68 -20.40 19.45
C SER A 406 32.65 -21.05 20.44
N ALA A 407 33.82 -20.43 20.67
CA ALA A 407 34.76 -20.88 21.70
C ALA A 407 34.17 -20.74 23.10
N ARG A 408 33.47 -19.63 23.40
CA ARG A 408 32.79 -19.43 24.70
C ARG A 408 31.67 -20.42 24.95
N THR A 409 30.85 -20.73 23.94
CA THR A 409 29.78 -21.74 24.08
C THR A 409 30.31 -23.17 24.16
N ALA A 410 31.42 -23.48 23.49
CA ALA A 410 32.12 -24.75 23.65
C ALA A 410 32.69 -24.90 25.08
N SER A 411 33.40 -23.89 25.59
CA SER A 411 33.92 -23.89 26.97
C SER A 411 32.81 -23.93 28.02
N ARG A 412 31.64 -23.32 27.77
CA ARG A 412 30.49 -23.36 28.69
C ARG A 412 29.79 -24.73 28.70
N LYS A 413 29.80 -25.47 27.57
CA LYS A 413 29.33 -26.86 27.51
C LYS A 413 30.30 -27.84 28.19
N GLU A 414 31.60 -27.60 28.11
CA GLU A 414 32.59 -28.37 28.87
C GLU A 414 32.41 -28.15 30.38
N ILE A 415 32.21 -26.91 30.83
CA ILE A 415 31.97 -26.60 32.25
C ILE A 415 30.66 -27.22 32.78
N CYS A 416 29.60 -27.33 31.98
CA CYS A 416 28.35 -27.98 32.40
C CYS A 416 28.36 -29.51 32.29
N ASN A 417 29.27 -30.11 31.51
CA ASN A 417 29.39 -31.58 31.44
C ASN A 417 30.22 -32.15 32.60
N ASP A 418 31.09 -31.36 33.22
CA ASP A 418 31.90 -31.80 34.37
C ASP A 418 31.11 -31.86 35.70
N ASP A 419 29.92 -31.26 35.77
CA ASP A 419 29.05 -31.27 36.97
C ASP A 419 27.95 -32.34 36.96
N ILE A 420 27.86 -33.19 35.93
CA ILE A 420 26.92 -34.32 35.86
C ILE A 420 27.66 -35.66 35.95
N HIS A 421 28.47 -35.84 37.00
CA HIS A 421 28.74 -37.16 37.55
C HIS A 421 27.81 -37.41 38.74
N VAL A 422 26.55 -37.74 38.42
CA VAL A 422 25.63 -38.40 39.35
C VAL A 422 26.28 -39.72 39.77
N ARG A 423 26.74 -39.78 41.03
CA ARG A 423 27.20 -41.01 41.67
C ARG A 423 26.10 -42.09 41.55
N PRO A 424 26.43 -43.33 41.14
CA PRO A 424 25.51 -44.43 41.34
C PRO A 424 25.49 -44.76 42.84
N ARG A 425 24.30 -44.72 43.45
CA ARG A 425 24.09 -45.25 44.80
C ARG A 425 24.15 -46.78 44.75
N LEU A 426 25.01 -47.35 45.59
CA LEU A 426 24.87 -48.72 46.11
C LEU A 426 23.71 -48.79 47.10
#